data_AF-A0A286BN06-F1
#
_entry.id   AF-A0A286BN06-F1
#
_cell.length_a   1.000
_cell.length_b   1.000
_cell.length_c   1.000
_cell.angle_alpha   90.00
_cell.angle_beta   90.00
_cell.angle_gamma   90.00
#
_symmetry.space_group_name_H-M   'P 1'
#
loop_
_entity.id
_entity.type
_entity.pdbx_description
1 polymer ?
#
loop_
_entity_poly.entity_id
_entity_poly.type
_entity_poly.pdbx_seq_one_letter_code
_entity_poly.pdbx_strand_id
1 'polypeptide(L)'
;MSLYSTLEEAIEAAREEFLASQPDIAEDDASVSQFALQKYVMQDGDIMWQAEFFAEEDGQGECLPISSGEAAQAVFDGDYDEVELRQEWQAENTLHEWDEGEFQLEPPRDLEEGEAAAQEWEDDNSPSDNLS
;
A
#
# COMPACT_ATOMS: atom_id res chain seq x y z
N MET A 1 0.71 -6.76 10.64
CA MET A 1 0.49 -6.51 9.21
C MET A 1 -0.58 -7.46 8.68
N SER A 2 -1.67 -6.89 8.19
CA SER A 2 -2.70 -7.60 7.42
C SER A 2 -2.52 -7.20 5.96
N LEU A 3 -2.40 -8.18 5.08
CA LEU A 3 -2.21 -7.99 3.65
C LEU A 3 -3.47 -8.44 2.92
N TYR A 4 -3.89 -7.67 1.92
CA TYR A 4 -5.12 -7.92 1.17
C TYR A 4 -4.84 -8.01 -0.33
N SER A 5 -5.56 -8.88 -1.03
CA SER A 5 -5.34 -9.10 -2.47
C SER A 5 -5.84 -7.95 -3.34
N THR A 6 -6.70 -7.08 -2.80
CA THR A 6 -7.20 -5.91 -3.51
C THR A 6 -6.97 -4.64 -2.70
N LEU A 7 -6.83 -3.52 -3.42
CA LEU A 7 -6.66 -2.20 -2.82
C LEU A 7 -7.91 -1.76 -2.05
N GLU A 8 -9.10 -2.05 -2.59
CA GLU A 8 -10.38 -1.79 -1.93
C GLU A 8 -10.46 -2.49 -0.56
N GLU A 9 -10.17 -3.80 -0.51
CA GLU A 9 -10.18 -4.55 0.76
C GLU A 9 -9.15 -4.00 1.77
N ALA A 10 -7.96 -3.59 1.31
CA ALA A 10 -6.96 -2.97 2.17
C ALA A 10 -7.48 -1.66 2.78
N ILE A 11 -8.09 -0.81 1.96
CA ILE A 11 -8.65 0.49 2.38
C ILE A 11 -9.82 0.28 3.34
N GLU A 12 -10.74 -0.65 3.05
CA GLU A 12 -11.85 -0.96 3.92
C GLU A 12 -11.37 -1.44 5.29
N ALA A 13 -10.41 -2.36 5.33
CA ALA A 13 -9.83 -2.85 6.57
C ALA A 13 -9.11 -1.74 7.36
N ALA A 14 -8.37 -0.85 6.68
CA ALA A 14 -7.72 0.29 7.29
C ALA A 14 -8.74 1.27 7.90
N ARG A 15 -9.86 1.51 7.21
CA ARG A 15 -10.96 2.35 7.71
C ARG A 15 -11.60 1.72 8.96
N GLU A 16 -11.88 0.42 8.93
CA GLU A 16 -12.41 -0.29 10.10
C GLU A 16 -11.47 -0.21 11.30
N GLU A 17 -10.16 -0.39 11.08
CA GLU A 17 -9.16 -0.28 12.15
C GLU A 17 -9.07 1.14 12.71
N PHE A 18 -9.10 2.16 11.84
CA PHE A 18 -9.11 3.55 12.25
C PHE A 18 -10.34 3.88 13.12
N LEU A 19 -11.54 3.48 12.69
CA LEU A 19 -12.78 3.68 13.44
C LEU A 19 -12.79 2.90 14.76
N ALA A 20 -12.25 1.68 14.78
CA ALA A 20 -12.12 0.90 15.99
C ALA A 20 -11.16 1.56 17.02
N SER A 21 -10.16 2.31 16.54
CA SER A 21 -9.28 3.10 17.40
C SER A 21 -9.94 4.35 17.99
N GLN A 22 -11.06 4.80 17.40
CA GLN A 22 -11.81 6.01 17.78
C GLN A 22 -13.29 5.69 18.09
N PRO A 23 -13.58 4.87 19.12
CA PRO A 23 -14.93 4.37 19.38
C PRO A 23 -15.96 5.45 19.78
N ASP A 24 -15.49 6.64 20.14
CA ASP A 24 -16.33 7.79 20.51
C ASP A 24 -16.74 8.65 19.31
N ILE A 25 -16.20 8.40 18.13
CA ILE A 25 -16.44 9.17 16.90
C ILE A 25 -17.28 8.33 15.94
N ALA A 26 -18.32 8.94 15.38
CA ALA A 26 -19.11 8.30 14.33
C ALA A 26 -18.31 8.33 13.01
N GLU A 27 -18.55 7.36 12.12
CA GLU A 27 -17.88 7.30 10.82
C GLU A 27 -17.96 8.62 10.03
N ASP A 28 -19.14 9.26 10.02
CA ASP A 28 -19.40 10.53 9.33
C ASP A 28 -18.70 11.75 9.98
N ASP A 29 -18.22 11.60 11.21
CA ASP A 29 -17.50 12.64 11.97
C ASP A 29 -15.98 12.36 12.04
N ALA A 30 -15.54 11.22 11.51
CA ALA A 30 -14.15 10.82 11.49
C ALA A 30 -13.35 11.70 10.53
N SER A 31 -12.28 12.31 11.03
CA SER A 31 -11.37 13.13 10.23
C SER A 31 -10.01 12.45 10.14
N VAL A 32 -9.61 12.14 8.92
CA VAL A 32 -8.26 11.69 8.58
C VAL A 32 -7.48 12.84 7.98
N SER A 33 -6.19 12.90 8.31
CA SER A 33 -5.25 13.89 7.77
C SER A 33 -4.24 13.26 6.83
N GLN A 34 -4.03 11.95 6.89
CA GLN A 34 -3.08 11.23 6.06
C GLN A 34 -3.62 9.84 5.70
N PHE A 35 -3.40 9.46 4.45
CA PHE A 35 -3.60 8.12 3.94
C PHE A 35 -2.25 7.56 3.49
N ALA A 36 -1.92 6.39 3.99
CA ALA A 36 -0.71 5.67 3.63
C ALA A 36 -1.07 4.35 2.98
N LEU A 37 -0.25 3.96 2.00
CA LEU A 37 -0.42 2.75 1.22
C LEU A 37 0.91 2.02 1.12
N GLN A 38 0.87 0.70 0.99
CA GLN A 38 2.03 -0.10 0.66
C GLN A 38 1.64 -1.25 -0.25
N LYS A 39 2.37 -1.36 -1.37
CA LYS A 39 2.29 -2.49 -2.30
C LYS A 39 3.32 -3.55 -1.93
N TYR A 40 2.89 -4.80 -1.97
CA TYR A 40 3.70 -6.00 -1.77
C TYR A 40 3.58 -6.93 -2.99
N VAL A 41 4.67 -7.57 -3.37
CA VAL A 41 4.69 -8.66 -4.35
C VAL A 41 5.19 -9.91 -3.64
N MET A 42 4.36 -10.93 -3.57
CA MET A 42 4.66 -12.21 -2.92
C MET A 42 5.60 -13.06 -3.78
N GLN A 43 6.20 -14.11 -3.23
CA GLN A 43 7.07 -15.02 -4.01
C GLN A 43 6.38 -15.68 -5.22
N ASP A 44 5.05 -15.84 -5.19
CA ASP A 44 4.26 -16.38 -6.32
C ASP A 44 3.97 -15.32 -7.40
N GLY A 45 4.37 -14.07 -7.18
CA GLY A 45 4.04 -12.91 -8.02
C GLY A 45 2.69 -12.26 -7.68
N ASP A 46 1.97 -12.77 -6.68
CA ASP A 46 0.72 -12.18 -6.22
C ASP A 46 0.94 -10.79 -5.65
N ILE A 47 0.11 -9.84 -6.08
CA ILE A 47 0.11 -8.48 -5.53
C ILE A 47 -0.77 -8.46 -4.28
N MET A 48 -0.20 -7.91 -3.20
CA MET A 48 -0.90 -7.67 -1.95
C MET A 48 -0.76 -6.21 -1.53
N TRP A 49 -1.75 -5.70 -0.82
CA TRP A 49 -1.84 -4.31 -0.39
C TRP A 49 -2.04 -4.21 1.11
N GLN A 50 -1.45 -3.17 1.69
CA GLN A 50 -1.76 -2.69 3.03
C GLN A 50 -2.06 -1.20 2.93
N ALA A 51 -3.05 -0.75 3.70
CA ALA A 51 -3.40 0.65 3.83
C ALA A 51 -3.46 1.04 5.31
N GLU A 52 -3.23 2.31 5.60
CA GLU A 52 -3.34 2.89 6.94
C GLU A 52 -3.89 4.33 6.86
N PHE A 53 -4.75 4.69 7.80
CA PHE A 53 -5.25 6.04 7.96
C PHE A 53 -4.75 6.66 9.26
N PHE A 54 -4.45 7.95 9.22
CA PHE A 54 -3.99 8.70 10.39
C PHE A 54 -4.76 9.99 10.55
N ALA A 55 -5.06 10.34 11.80
CA ALA A 55 -5.70 11.61 12.15
C ALA A 55 -4.74 12.82 12.04
N GLU A 56 -3.43 12.56 11.96
CA GLU A 56 -2.36 13.58 11.90
C GLU A 56 -1.51 13.40 10.62
N GLU A 57 -1.00 14.51 10.06
CA GLU A 57 -0.22 14.56 8.81
C GLU A 57 1.22 13.99 8.92
N ASP A 58 1.60 13.42 10.05
CA ASP A 58 2.91 12.78 10.27
C ASP A 58 2.72 11.41 10.96
N GLY A 59 1.62 10.74 10.59
CA GLY A 59 1.31 9.41 11.10
C GLY A 59 2.47 8.45 10.83
N GLN A 60 3.00 7.84 11.88
CA GLN A 60 4.09 6.87 11.78
C GLN A 60 3.48 5.47 11.64
N GLY A 61 3.55 4.92 10.43
CA GLY A 61 3.09 3.58 10.08
C GLY A 61 4.17 2.74 9.42
N GLU A 62 3.77 1.56 8.97
CA GLU A 62 4.59 0.69 8.11
C GLU A 62 4.46 1.12 6.64
N CYS A 63 3.32 1.71 6.29
CA CYS A 63 3.02 2.19 4.94
C CYS A 63 3.63 3.55 4.61
N LEU A 64 3.74 3.83 3.31
CA LEU A 64 4.21 5.12 2.81
C LEU A 64 3.04 6.10 2.62
N PRO A 65 3.16 7.37 3.06
CA PRO A 65 2.12 8.37 2.85
C PRO A 65 1.98 8.66 1.34
N ILE A 66 0.76 8.48 0.82
CA ILE A 66 0.45 8.74 -0.60
C ILE A 66 -0.46 9.97 -0.76
N SER A 67 -1.31 10.26 0.22
CA SER A 67 -2.21 11.42 0.18
C SER A 67 -2.37 12.05 1.57
N SER A 68 -2.67 13.34 1.61
CA SER A 68 -2.93 14.07 2.85
C SER A 68 -4.10 15.06 2.72
N GLY A 69 -4.62 15.51 3.86
CA GLY A 69 -5.73 16.45 3.95
C GLY A 69 -6.99 15.93 3.24
N GLU A 70 -7.59 16.78 2.40
CA GLU A 70 -8.85 16.50 1.72
C GLU A 70 -8.77 15.26 0.80
N ALA A 71 -7.61 14.97 0.22
CA ALA A 71 -7.42 13.78 -0.60
C ALA A 71 -7.45 12.49 0.25
N ALA A 72 -6.80 12.50 1.42
CA ALA A 72 -6.85 11.37 2.35
C ALA A 72 -8.29 11.13 2.85
N GLN A 73 -9.02 12.21 3.14
CA GLN A 73 -10.42 12.16 3.54
C GLN A 73 -11.31 11.58 2.43
N ALA A 74 -11.12 11.98 1.17
CA ALA A 74 -11.86 11.42 0.04
C ALA A 74 -11.67 9.89 -0.09
N VAL A 75 -10.44 9.39 0.11
CA VAL A 75 -10.19 7.93 0.13
C VAL A 75 -10.93 7.25 1.28
N PHE A 76 -10.93 7.87 2.46
CA PHE A 76 -11.64 7.35 3.64
C PHE A 76 -13.17 7.28 3.43
N ASP A 77 -13.73 8.31 2.81
CA ASP A 77 -15.16 8.40 2.46
C ASP A 77 -15.56 7.50 1.28
N GLY A 78 -14.59 6.85 0.63
CA GLY A 78 -14.83 5.98 -0.55
C GLY A 78 -15.05 6.76 -1.85
N ASP A 79 -14.75 8.06 -1.89
CA ASP A 79 -14.84 8.92 -3.07
C ASP A 79 -13.47 9.07 -3.73
N TYR A 80 -12.86 7.94 -4.10
CA TYR A 80 -11.56 7.91 -4.77
C TYR A 80 -11.61 7.10 -6.07
N ASP A 81 -10.70 7.42 -6.98
CA ASP A 81 -10.47 6.63 -8.19
C ASP A 81 -9.32 5.66 -7.95
N GLU A 82 -9.62 4.36 -7.95
CA GLU A 82 -8.63 3.30 -7.71
C GLU A 82 -7.49 3.34 -8.74
N VAL A 83 -7.81 3.65 -10.00
CA VAL A 83 -6.82 3.70 -11.08
C VAL A 83 -5.87 4.87 -10.87
N GLU A 84 -6.39 6.02 -10.44
CA GLU A 84 -5.57 7.17 -10.07
C GLU A 84 -4.65 6.85 -8.90
N LEU A 85 -5.19 6.25 -7.82
CA LEU A 85 -4.41 5.89 -6.64
C LEU A 85 -3.27 4.91 -6.96
N ARG A 86 -3.53 3.93 -7.83
CA ARG A 86 -2.51 2.99 -8.32
C ARG A 86 -1.46 3.67 -9.20
N GLN A 87 -1.82 4.71 -9.95
CA GLN A 87 -0.87 5.49 -10.75
C GLN A 87 -0.03 6.43 -9.91
N GLU A 88 -0.54 6.90 -8.77
CA GLU A 88 0.25 7.66 -7.80
C GLU A 88 1.33 6.79 -7.13
N TRP A 89 1.13 5.47 -7.06
CA TRP A 89 2.12 4.55 -6.53
C TRP A 89 3.38 4.50 -7.39
N GLN A 90 4.53 4.73 -6.76
CA GLN A 90 5.82 4.63 -7.44
C GLN A 90 6.34 3.20 -7.34
N ALA A 91 6.67 2.59 -8.48
CA ALA A 91 7.13 1.21 -8.55
C ALA A 91 8.37 0.95 -7.65
N GLU A 92 9.27 1.94 -7.50
CA GLU A 92 10.45 1.89 -6.63
C GLU A 92 10.13 1.69 -5.14
N ASN A 93 8.89 1.96 -4.72
CA ASN A 93 8.43 1.75 -3.36
C ASN A 93 7.82 0.36 -3.14
N THR A 94 7.72 -0.47 -4.18
CA THR A 94 7.12 -1.80 -4.09
C THR A 94 8.03 -2.77 -3.33
N LEU A 95 7.49 -3.35 -2.27
CA LEU A 95 8.19 -4.33 -1.46
C LEU A 95 7.98 -5.73 -2.03
N HIS A 96 9.06 -6.47 -2.26
CA HIS A 96 9.00 -7.83 -2.78
C HIS A 96 9.40 -8.81 -1.69
N GLU A 97 8.66 -9.92 -1.58
CA GLU A 97 8.93 -10.98 -0.62
C GLU A 97 10.19 -11.74 -1.05
N TRP A 98 11.21 -11.70 -0.20
CA TRP A 98 12.45 -12.43 -0.39
C TRP A 98 12.41 -13.80 0.30
N ASP A 99 11.94 -13.82 1.55
CA ASP A 99 11.69 -15.00 2.38
C ASP A 99 10.30 -14.87 3.00
N GLU A 100 9.73 -15.95 3.54
CA GLU A 100 8.37 -15.94 4.11
C GLU A 100 8.20 -14.81 5.15
N GLY A 101 7.44 -13.76 4.78
CA GLY A 101 7.22 -12.57 5.60
C GLY A 101 8.37 -11.55 5.66
N GLU A 102 9.44 -11.73 4.89
CA GLU A 102 10.57 -10.80 4.78
C GLU A 102 10.53 -10.04 3.45
N PHE A 103 10.43 -8.71 3.52
CA PHE A 103 10.20 -7.87 2.36
C PHE A 103 11.35 -6.88 2.13
N GLN A 104 11.71 -6.68 0.86
CA GLN A 104 12.81 -5.79 0.46
C GLN A 104 12.45 -5.00 -0.81
N LEU A 105 12.99 -3.78 -0.94
CA LEU A 105 12.78 -2.92 -2.12
C LEU A 105 13.63 -3.36 -3.31
N GLU A 106 14.78 -3.99 -3.04
CA GLU A 106 15.72 -4.48 -4.03
C GLU A 106 16.20 -5.88 -3.64
N PRO A 107 16.43 -6.77 -4.61
CA PRO A 107 16.90 -8.11 -4.30
C PRO A 107 18.39 -8.08 -3.90
N PRO A 108 18.84 -9.00 -3.03
CA PRO A 108 20.22 -9.05 -2.56
C PRO A 108 21.17 -9.47 -3.70
N ARG A 109 21.75 -8.47 -4.38
CA ARG A 109 22.66 -8.66 -5.53
C ARG A 109 23.98 -9.35 -5.21
N ASP A 110 24.29 -9.60 -3.94
CA ASP A 110 25.48 -10.34 -3.51
C ASP A 110 25.34 -11.86 -3.68
N LEU A 111 24.15 -12.36 -4.03
CA LEU A 111 23.83 -13.78 -4.21
C LEU A 111 23.46 -14.07 -5.67
N GLU A 112 23.81 -15.26 -6.17
CA GLU A 112 23.43 -15.74 -7.52
C GLU A 112 21.90 -15.74 -7.71
N GLU A 113 21.16 -16.08 -6.67
CA GLU A 113 19.69 -16.05 -6.64
C GLU A 113 19.14 -14.62 -6.72
N GLY A 114 19.85 -13.64 -6.15
CA GLY A 114 19.44 -12.23 -6.21
C GLY A 114 19.63 -11.59 -7.58
N GLU A 115 20.58 -12.06 -8.40
CA GLU A 115 20.71 -11.62 -9.79
C GLU A 115 19.53 -12.11 -10.66
N ALA A 116 19.03 -13.33 -10.41
CA ALA A 116 17.84 -13.84 -11.10
C ALA A 116 16.58 -13.07 -10.66
N ALA A 117 16.39 -12.88 -9.36
CA ALA A 117 15.26 -12.11 -8.82
C ALA A 117 15.25 -10.65 -9.30
N ALA A 118 16.42 -10.02 -9.47
CA ALA A 118 16.51 -8.67 -10.03
C ALA A 118 15.86 -8.56 -11.41
N GLN A 119 16.05 -9.58 -12.25
CA GLN A 119 15.46 -9.59 -13.58
C GLN A 119 13.94 -9.75 -13.54
N GLU A 120 13.41 -10.59 -12.64
CA GLU A 120 11.97 -10.79 -12.50
C GLU A 120 11.28 -9.57 -11.88
N TRP A 121 11.88 -8.95 -10.85
CA TRP A 121 11.30 -7.78 -10.19
C TRP A 121 11.34 -6.53 -11.08
N GLU A 122 12.31 -6.40 -11.98
CA GLU A 122 12.33 -5.32 -12.98
C GLU A 122 11.17 -5.44 -13.99
N ASP A 123 10.74 -6.65 -14.32
CA ASP A 123 9.56 -6.89 -15.17
C ASP A 123 8.25 -6.58 -14.42
N ASP A 124 8.11 -6.90 -13.14
CA ASP A 124 6.92 -6.57 -12.31
C ASP A 124 6.77 -5.08 -11.99
N ASN A 125 7.89 -4.35 -11.92
CA ASN A 125 7.91 -2.89 -11.76
C ASN A 125 7.76 -2.12 -13.08
N SER A 126 7.70 -2.83 -14.21
CA SER A 126 7.55 -2.19 -15.51
C SER A 126 6.13 -1.61 -15.66
N PRO A 127 5.97 -0.40 -16.25
CA PRO A 127 4.69 0.29 -16.41
C PRO A 127 3.71 -0.42 -17.37
N SER A 128 3.97 -1.68 -17.74
CA SER A 128 3.11 -2.51 -18.58
C SER A 128 1.78 -2.86 -17.90
N ASP A 129 1.67 -2.71 -16.58
CA ASP A 129 0.40 -2.85 -15.84
C ASP A 129 -0.60 -1.70 -16.14
N ASN A 130 -0.18 -0.66 -16.87
CA ASN A 130 -1.01 0.50 -17.23
C ASN A 130 -1.72 0.37 -18.60
N LEU A 131 -1.76 -0.84 -19.17
CA LEU A 131 -2.39 -1.13 -20.47
C LEU A 131 -3.17 -2.45 -20.45
N SER A 132 -4.36 -2.45 -19.84
CA SER A 132 -5.49 -3.31 -20.29
C SER A 132 -6.83 -2.69 -19.94
#